data_AF-T1AZ18-F1
#
_entry.id   AF-T1AZ18-F1
#
_cell.length_a   1.000
_cell.length_b   1.000
_cell.length_c   1.000
_cell.angle_alpha   90.00
_cell.angle_beta   90.00
_cell.angle_gamma   90.00
#
_symmetry.space_group_name_H-M   'P 1'
#
loop_
_entity.id
_entity.type
_entity.pdbx_description
1 polymer ?
#
loop_
_entity_poly.entity_id
_entity_poly.type
_entity_poly.pdbx_seq_one_letter_code
_entity_poly.pdbx_strand_id
1 'polypeptide(L)'
;GYVARRLVQVGARVSPDDAQPLLELLPERPLIVRAELNEAYADKVHPGMRAEVVLDAGGGRSYAAHVLRLGLTYGAVRLGPQHDQPDDARDLECVLQLDAPGLRVGQRVRVQFLPQTARAGAE
;
A
#
# COMPACT_ATOMS: atom_id res chain seq x y z
N GLY A 1 -15.11 12.03 5.78
CA GLY A 1 -14.08 11.19 6.42
C GLY A 1 -14.59 10.69 7.74
N TYR A 2 -13.94 9.73 8.39
CA TYR A 2 -14.41 9.16 9.66
C TYR A 2 -13.33 9.10 10.74
N VAL A 3 -13.75 9.06 12.00
CA VAL A 3 -12.85 8.88 13.15
C VAL A 3 -12.45 7.41 13.21
N ALA A 4 -11.21 7.10 12.86
CA ALA A 4 -10.66 5.75 12.93
C ALA A 4 -10.35 5.34 14.37
N ARG A 5 -9.88 6.29 15.19
CA ARG A 5 -9.59 6.06 16.60
C ARG A 5 -9.85 7.31 17.42
N ARG A 6 -10.46 7.13 18.59
CA ARG A 6 -10.62 8.17 19.61
C ARG A 6 -9.81 7.77 20.84
N LEU A 7 -8.82 8.59 21.19
CA LEU A 7 -7.85 8.33 22.26
C LEU A 7 -8.05 9.26 23.47
N VAL A 8 -9.17 9.98 23.48
CA VAL A 8 -9.56 10.90 24.55
C VAL A 8 -11.01 10.63 24.97
N GLN A 9 -11.34 10.88 26.24
CA GLN A 9 -12.71 10.86 26.75
C GLN A 9 -13.16 12.23 27.24
N VAL A 10 -14.48 12.39 27.38
CA VAL A 10 -15.07 13.58 28.01
C VAL A 10 -14.55 13.72 29.44
N GLY A 11 -14.13 14.93 29.81
CA GLY A 11 -13.55 15.22 31.13
C GLY A 11 -12.04 14.97 31.24
N ALA A 12 -11.39 14.47 30.19
CA ALA A 12 -9.93 14.38 30.16
C ALA A 12 -9.29 15.78 30.09
N ARG A 13 -8.17 15.96 30.81
CA ARG A 13 -7.24 17.06 30.58
C ARG A 13 -6.33 16.68 29.42
N VAL A 14 -6.07 17.63 28.52
CA VAL A 14 -5.21 17.45 27.35
C VAL A 14 -4.21 18.61 27.28
N SER A 15 -3.00 18.33 26.82
CA SER A 15 -1.94 19.31 26.60
C SER A 15 -1.44 19.24 25.16
N PRO A 16 -1.02 20.37 24.55
CA PRO A 16 -0.30 20.35 23.27
C PRO A 16 1.02 19.57 23.34
N ASP A 17 1.61 19.44 24.54
CA ASP A 17 2.85 18.70 24.78
C ASP A 17 2.62 17.19 24.88
N ASP A 18 1.37 16.72 24.86
CA ASP A 18 1.07 15.29 24.91
C ASP A 18 1.54 14.61 23.61
N ALA A 19 2.33 13.55 23.76
CA ALA A 19 2.90 12.81 22.62
C ALA A 19 1.85 12.07 21.77
N GLN A 20 0.65 11.84 22.30
CA GLN A 20 -0.39 11.05 21.64
C GLN A 20 -1.47 11.95 21.03
N PRO A 21 -1.89 11.73 19.77
CA PRO A 21 -3.00 12.47 19.20
C PRO A 21 -4.32 12.17 19.92
N LEU A 22 -5.24 13.12 19.94
CA LEU A 22 -6.57 12.93 20.53
C LEU A 22 -7.47 12.05 19.64
N LEU A 23 -7.33 12.21 18.33
CA LEU A 23 -8.13 11.56 17.30
C LEU A 23 -7.23 11.16 16.13
N GLU A 24 -7.50 9.99 15.56
CA GLU A 24 -6.98 9.58 14.27
C GLU A 24 -8.13 9.54 13.27
N LEU A 25 -7.93 10.20 12.13
CA LEU A 25 -8.95 10.36 11.10
C LEU A 25 -8.60 9.54 9.87
N LEU A 26 -9.57 8.82 9.32
CA LEU A 26 -9.45 8.28 7.97
C LEU A 26 -10.14 9.22 6.96
N PRO A 27 -9.39 9.77 5.99
CA PRO A 27 -9.97 10.60 4.95
C PRO A 27 -10.85 9.78 3.99
N GLU A 28 -11.90 10.40 3.48
CA GLU A 28 -12.71 9.87 2.37
C GLU A 28 -12.02 10.15 1.04
N ARG A 29 -10.97 9.37 0.76
CA ARG A 29 -10.24 9.38 -0.50
C ARG A 29 -10.02 7.95 -0.96
N PRO A 30 -9.69 7.72 -2.25
CA PRO A 30 -9.34 6.39 -2.73
C PRO A 30 -8.30 5.73 -1.82
N LEU A 31 -8.52 4.45 -1.52
CA LEU A 31 -7.61 3.69 -0.68
C LEU A 31 -6.29 3.49 -1.42
N ILE A 32 -5.19 3.53 -0.66
CA ILE A 32 -3.86 3.22 -1.18
C ILE A 32 -3.35 1.93 -0.59
N VAL A 33 -2.57 1.19 -1.39
CA VAL A 33 -1.74 0.09 -0.93
C VAL A 33 -0.29 0.55 -0.98
N ARG A 34 0.37 0.43 0.17
CA ARG A 34 1.83 0.60 0.28
C ARG A 34 2.44 -0.79 0.23
N ALA A 35 3.06 -1.10 -0.89
CA ALA A 35 3.75 -2.36 -1.13
C ALA A 35 5.26 -2.13 -1.11
N GLU A 36 6.01 -3.20 -0.86
CA GLU A 36 7.44 -3.24 -1.09
C GLU A 36 7.70 -4.01 -2.38
N LEU A 37 8.55 -3.45 -3.22
CA LEU A 37 8.95 -4.02 -4.50
C LEU A 37 10.45 -4.27 -4.45
N ASN A 38 10.85 -5.48 -4.77
CA ASN A 38 12.25 -5.85 -4.84
C ASN A 38 12.97 -5.11 -5.98
N GLU A 39 14.22 -4.69 -5.73
CA GLU A 39 15.04 -3.93 -6.67
C GLU A 39 15.16 -4.57 -8.06
N ALA A 40 15.17 -5.90 -8.15
CA ALA A 40 15.26 -6.63 -9.42
C ALA A 40 14.05 -6.38 -10.35
N TYR A 41 12.95 -5.83 -9.82
CA TYR A 41 11.73 -5.51 -10.55
C TYR A 41 11.48 -4.00 -10.65
N ALA A 42 12.35 -3.15 -10.10
CA ALA A 42 12.19 -1.70 -10.11
C ALA A 42 12.01 -1.15 -11.52
N ASP A 43 12.82 -1.63 -12.47
CA ASP A 43 12.79 -1.18 -13.88
C ASP A 43 11.56 -1.67 -14.66
N LYS A 44 10.84 -2.67 -14.13
CA LYS A 44 9.65 -3.25 -14.79
C LYS A 44 8.35 -2.61 -14.34
N VAL A 45 8.38 -1.85 -13.25
CA VAL A 45 7.19 -1.22 -12.67
C VAL A 45 7.29 0.29 -12.84
N HIS A 46 6.24 0.89 -13.39
CA HIS A 46 6.19 2.33 -13.64
C HIS A 46 4.85 2.92 -13.21
N PRO A 47 4.76 4.23 -12.95
CA PRO A 47 3.49 4.91 -12.70
C PRO A 47 2.47 4.62 -13.82
N GLY A 48 1.20 4.44 -13.44
CA GLY A 48 0.11 4.07 -14.34
C GLY A 48 0.03 2.59 -14.71
N MET A 49 1.00 1.75 -14.31
CA MET A 49 0.94 0.30 -14.52
C MET A 49 -0.25 -0.30 -13.78
N ARG A 50 -0.97 -1.22 -14.42
CA ARG A 50 -2.09 -1.94 -13.81
C ARG A 50 -1.58 -3.05 -12.88
N ALA A 51 -2.29 -3.25 -11.79
CA ALA A 51 -2.01 -4.30 -10.83
C ALA A 51 -3.31 -4.87 -10.25
N GLU A 52 -3.21 -6.08 -9.73
CA GLU A 52 -4.25 -6.71 -8.93
C GLU A 52 -3.81 -6.85 -7.47
N VAL A 53 -4.69 -6.49 -6.55
CA VAL A 53 -4.48 -6.62 -5.11
C VAL A 53 -5.32 -7.78 -4.59
N VAL A 54 -4.68 -8.76 -3.96
CA VAL A 54 -5.32 -9.96 -3.41
C VAL A 54 -5.16 -9.99 -1.90
N LEU A 55 -6.22 -10.38 -1.17
CA LEU A 55 -6.16 -10.56 0.28
C LEU A 55 -5.27 -11.75 0.66
N ASP A 56 -4.37 -11.55 1.61
CA ASP A 56 -3.44 -12.59 2.05
C ASP A 56 -4.15 -13.69 2.86
N ALA A 57 -5.17 -13.31 3.65
CA ALA A 57 -5.93 -14.18 4.55
C ALA A 57 -6.91 -15.16 3.85
N GLY A 58 -6.84 -15.28 2.53
CA GLY A 58 -7.74 -16.12 1.74
C GLY A 58 -9.07 -15.43 1.42
N GLY A 59 -9.70 -15.88 0.32
CA GLY A 59 -10.98 -15.35 -0.17
C GLY A 59 -11.03 -15.12 -1.68
N GLY A 60 -9.90 -15.24 -2.39
CA GLY A 60 -9.83 -15.25 -3.86
C GLY A 60 -10.25 -13.95 -4.57
N ARG A 61 -10.75 -12.95 -3.84
CA ARG A 61 -11.15 -11.66 -4.42
C ARG A 61 -9.90 -10.85 -4.75
N SER A 62 -9.73 -10.56 -6.03
CA SER A 62 -8.78 -9.56 -6.51
C SER A 62 -9.47 -8.21 -6.68
N TYR A 63 -8.72 -7.14 -6.42
CA TYR A 63 -9.15 -5.76 -6.57
C TYR A 63 -8.25 -5.08 -7.57
N ALA A 64 -8.85 -4.42 -8.56
CA ALA A 64 -8.09 -3.64 -9.53
C ALA A 64 -7.40 -2.45 -8.84
N ALA A 65 -6.15 -2.22 -9.23
CA ALA A 65 -5.35 -1.11 -8.77
C ALA A 65 -4.42 -0.62 -9.88
N HIS A 66 -3.86 0.57 -9.67
CA HIS A 66 -2.81 1.10 -10.53
C HIS A 66 -1.70 1.75 -9.70
N VAL A 67 -0.49 1.71 -10.23
CA VAL A 67 0.69 2.31 -9.59
C VAL A 67 0.58 3.83 -9.66
N LEU A 68 0.62 4.50 -8.51
CA LEU A 68 0.72 5.95 -8.42
C LEU A 68 2.17 6.41 -8.52
N ARG A 69 3.05 5.79 -7.73
CA ARG A 69 4.47 6.15 -7.68
C ARG A 69 5.32 5.02 -7.12
N LEU A 70 6.59 5.09 -7.47
CA LEU A 70 7.67 4.34 -6.83
C LEU A 70 8.48 5.27 -5.92
N GLY A 71 9.05 4.71 -4.86
CA GLY A 71 9.96 5.39 -3.96
C GLY A 71 11.29 5.67 -4.67
N LEU A 72 11.93 6.77 -4.27
CA LEU A 72 13.22 7.19 -4.85
C LEU A 72 14.43 6.53 -4.18
N THR A 73 14.20 5.81 -3.08
CA THR A 73 15.26 5.21 -2.26
C THR A 73 14.95 3.75 -1.97
N TYR A 74 16.00 2.94 -2.07
CA TYR A 74 16.01 1.57 -1.60
C TYR A 74 16.18 1.52 -0.07
N GLY A 75 15.42 0.64 0.57
CA GLY A 75 15.46 0.43 2.02
C GLY A 75 15.54 -1.06 2.37
N ALA A 76 15.68 -1.34 3.67
CA ALA A 76 15.55 -2.69 4.19
C ALA A 76 14.10 -3.19 4.05
N VAL A 77 13.94 -4.49 3.79
CA VAL A 77 12.66 -5.20 3.69
C VAL A 77 11.91 -5.12 5.03
N ARG A 78 10.62 -4.75 5.02
CA ARG A 78 9.77 -4.66 6.23
C ARG A 78 8.46 -5.43 6.14
N LEU A 79 7.94 -5.70 4.94
CA LEU A 79 6.61 -6.27 4.72
C LEU A 79 6.64 -7.76 4.30
N GLY A 80 7.80 -8.31 3.92
CA GLY A 80 7.99 -9.70 3.48
C GLY A 80 8.47 -10.68 4.57
N PRO A 81 8.42 -12.00 4.32
CA PRO A 81 9.02 -13.00 5.21
C PRO A 81 10.54 -12.82 5.24
N GLN A 82 11.09 -12.46 6.40
CA GLN A 82 12.52 -12.15 6.54
C GLN A 82 13.45 -13.35 6.35
N HIS A 83 12.92 -14.58 6.33
CA HIS A 83 13.73 -15.81 6.36
C HIS A 83 14.16 -16.34 4.97
N ASP A 84 13.54 -15.88 3.88
CA ASP A 84 13.80 -16.38 2.51
C ASP A 84 14.51 -15.37 1.60
N GLN A 85 14.83 -14.19 2.12
CA GLN A 85 15.39 -13.11 1.33
C GLN A 85 16.91 -13.03 1.53
N PRO A 86 17.73 -12.88 0.46
CA PRO A 86 19.17 -12.65 0.60
C PRO A 86 19.46 -11.47 1.54
N ASP A 87 20.53 -11.55 2.33
CA ASP A 87 20.92 -10.52 3.31
C ASP A 87 21.12 -9.12 2.68
N ASP A 88 21.45 -9.03 1.39
CA ASP A 88 21.62 -7.74 0.68
C ASP A 88 20.41 -7.35 -0.17
N ALA A 89 19.27 -8.02 -0.03
CA ALA A 89 18.09 -7.65 -0.79
C ALA A 89 17.58 -6.26 -0.38
N ARG A 90 17.39 -5.41 -1.38
CA ARG A 90 16.81 -4.09 -1.22
C ARG A 90 15.42 -4.00 -1.82
N ASP A 91 14.53 -3.33 -1.10
CA ASP A 91 13.18 -3.05 -1.55
C ASP A 91 12.94 -1.55 -1.67
N LEU A 92 12.11 -1.17 -2.63
CA LEU A 92 11.57 0.18 -2.77
C LEU A 92 10.09 0.23 -2.38
N GLU A 93 9.66 1.36 -1.84
CA GLU A 93 8.24 1.60 -1.60
C GLU A 93 7.50 1.75 -2.94
N CYS A 94 6.42 1.02 -3.13
CA CYS A 94 5.49 1.23 -4.23
C CYS A 94 4.13 1.62 -3.67
N VAL A 95 3.56 2.71 -4.17
CA VAL A 95 2.22 3.17 -3.78
C VAL A 95 1.27 2.93 -4.94
N LEU A 96 0.22 2.16 -4.67
CA LEU A 96 -0.85 1.88 -5.62
C LEU A 96 -2.16 2.47 -5.11
N GLN A 97 -3.01 2.93 -6.02
CA GLN A 97 -4.39 3.30 -5.71
C GLN A 97 -5.31 2.13 -6.03
N LEU A 98 -6.25 1.82 -5.14
CA LEU A 98 -7.33 0.88 -5.43
C LEU A 98 -8.43 1.58 -6.22
N ASP A 99 -8.86 0.92 -7.29
CA ASP A 99 -9.95 1.40 -8.15
C ASP A 99 -11.33 0.96 -7.64
N ALA A 100 -11.38 -0.04 -6.74
CA ALA A 100 -12.62 -0.62 -6.22
C ALA A 100 -12.71 -0.57 -4.69
N PRO A 101 -13.92 -0.32 -4.13
CA PRO A 101 -14.16 -0.43 -2.70
C PRO A 101 -14.25 -1.90 -2.25
N GLY A 102 -13.91 -2.17 -0.99
CA GLY A 102 -14.10 -3.50 -0.39
C GLY A 102 -12.97 -3.95 0.55
N LEU A 103 -11.81 -3.31 0.47
CA LEU A 103 -10.72 -3.51 1.44
C LEU A 103 -10.90 -2.65 2.68
N ARG A 104 -10.51 -3.19 3.83
CA ARG A 104 -10.36 -2.42 5.07
C ARG A 104 -8.91 -2.02 5.26
N VAL A 105 -8.69 -0.79 5.73
CA VAL A 105 -7.34 -0.29 6.05
C VAL A 105 -6.71 -1.17 7.14
N GLY A 106 -5.45 -1.53 6.96
CA GLY A 106 -4.70 -2.39 7.88
C GLY A 106 -4.70 -3.88 7.53
N GLN A 107 -5.45 -4.32 6.51
CA GLN A 107 -5.38 -5.71 6.04
C GLN A 107 -4.09 -5.99 5.27
N ARG A 108 -3.52 -7.19 5.45
CA ARG A 108 -2.40 -7.69 4.65
C ARG A 108 -2.87 -8.08 3.26
N VAL A 109 -2.10 -7.69 2.26
CA VAL A 109 -2.41 -7.90 0.85
C VAL A 109 -1.18 -8.31 0.08
N ARG A 110 -1.39 -8.95 -1.06
CA ARG A 110 -0.37 -9.25 -2.06
C ARG A 110 -0.69 -8.49 -3.34
N VAL A 111 0.32 -7.85 -3.92
CA VAL A 111 0.19 -7.11 -5.18
C VAL A 111 0.75 -7.97 -6.32
N GLN A 112 0.00 -8.06 -7.41
CA GLN A 112 0.41 -8.70 -8.64
C GLN A 112 0.41 -7.66 -9.76
N PHE A 113 1.59 -7.30 -10.27
CA PHE A 113 1.71 -6.36 -11.38
C PHE A 113 1.37 -7.06 -12.70
N LEU A 114 0.46 -6.47 -13.48
CA LEU A 114 0.03 -7.06 -14.74
C LEU A 114 1.00 -6.69 -15.87
N PRO A 115 1.36 -7.61 -16.77
CA PRO A 115 2.17 -7.28 -17.93
C PRO A 115 1.51 -6.16 -18.73
N GLN A 116 2.28 -5.17 -19.14
CA GLN A 116 1.78 -4.18 -20.08
C GLN A 116 1.58 -4.91 -21.41
N THR A 117 0.34 -5.32 -21.70
CA THR A 117 -0.03 -5.68 -23.07
C THR A 117 0.25 -4.44 -23.90
N ALA A 118 1.32 -4.47 -24.68
CA ALA A 118 1.54 -3.52 -25.74
C ALA A 118 0.24 -3.48 -26.53
N ARG A 119 -0.35 -2.28 -26.67
CA ARG A 119 -1.45 -2.08 -27.63
C ARG A 119 -0.88 -2.45 -29.00
N ALA A 120 -1.11 -3.69 -29.41
CA ALA A 120 -0.91 -4.12 -30.77
C ALA A 120 -1.97 -3.41 -31.62
N GLY A 121 -1.52 -2.59 -32.56
CA GLY A 121 -2.24 -2.19 -33.76
C GLY A 121 -3.48 -1.30 -33.56
N ALA A 122 -3.32 -0.02 -33.86
CA ALA A 122 -4.33 0.71 -34.62
C ALA A 122 -3.57 1.60 -35.61
N GLU A 123 -3.60 1.13 -36.85
CA GLU A 123 -3.15 1.75 -38.11
C GLU A 123 -3.76 3.15 -38.32
#